data_AF-A0A9P8SCB2-F1
#
_entry.id   AF-A0A9P8SCB2-F1
#
_cell.length_a   1.000
_cell.length_b   1.000
_cell.length_c   1.000
_cell.angle_alpha   90.00
_cell.angle_beta   90.00
_cell.angle_gamma   90.00
#
_symmetry.space_group_name_H-M   'P 1'
#
loop_
_entity.id
_entity.type
_entity.pdbx_description
1 polymer ?
#
loop_
_entity_poly.entity_id
_entity_poly.type
_entity_poly.pdbx_seq_one_letter_code
_entity_poly.pdbx_strand_id
1 'polypeptide(L)'
;MFTLTIKAEQTGVTNLRPDDTQDNPFWYMFKVQSSIKAAPLAYEQSEPPKAHKIIEFDCRGLEFTEFKPEGEWLAEGIDSGTKFTAIDLADGEWFDYDEKAGEEVSIKDIVWEIRRA
;
A
#
# COMPACT_ATOMS: atom_id res chain seq x y z
N MET A 1 19.80 2.16 3.05
CA MET A 1 18.75 1.16 2.81
C MET A 1 17.42 1.76 3.26
N PHE A 2 16.25 1.24 2.88
CA PHE A 2 14.96 1.72 3.42
C PHE A 2 14.18 0.56 4.03
N THR A 3 13.38 0.84 5.05
CA THR A 3 12.49 -0.12 5.72
C THR A 3 11.11 0.49 5.88
N LEU A 4 10.08 -0.27 5.52
CA LEU A 4 8.69 0.04 5.84
C LEU A 4 8.33 -0.67 7.15
N THR A 5 7.76 0.06 8.10
CA THR A 5 7.28 -0.48 9.39
C THR A 5 5.81 -0.18 9.53
N ILE A 6 5.05 -1.13 10.08
CA ILE A 6 3.64 -0.96 10.46
C ILE A 6 3.53 -0.96 11.98
N LYS A 7 2.66 -0.10 12.50
CA LYS A 7 2.11 -0.19 13.84
C LYS A 7 0.59 -0.11 13.73
N ALA A 8 -0.12 -1.01 14.39
CA ALA A 8 -1.58 -1.04 14.41
C ALA A 8 -2.07 -1.69 15.71
N GLU A 9 -3.28 -1.35 16.15
CA GLU A 9 -3.99 -2.06 17.20
C GLU A 9 -4.75 -3.24 16.57
N GLN A 10 -4.51 -4.47 17.04
CA GLN A 10 -5.16 -5.68 16.52
C GLN A 10 -5.99 -6.34 17.62
N THR A 11 -7.23 -6.69 17.29
CA THR A 11 -8.15 -7.44 18.16
C THR A 11 -8.58 -8.71 17.44
N GLY A 12 -8.34 -9.86 18.05
CA GLY A 12 -8.79 -11.17 17.55
C GLY A 12 -8.10 -11.69 16.28
N VAL A 13 -7.19 -10.92 15.66
CA VAL A 13 -6.45 -11.30 14.46
C VAL A 13 -4.93 -11.33 14.65
N THR A 14 -4.27 -12.14 13.81
CA THR A 14 -2.82 -12.27 13.71
C THR A 14 -2.39 -12.49 12.25
N ASN A 15 -1.08 -12.61 12.01
CA ASN A 15 -0.50 -12.93 10.70
C ASN A 15 -0.88 -11.93 9.58
N LEU A 16 -1.07 -10.65 9.94
CA LEU A 16 -1.35 -9.56 9.00
C LEU A 16 -0.20 -9.40 8.00
N ARG A 17 -0.50 -9.53 6.71
CA ARG A 17 0.48 -9.40 5.61
C ARG A 17 -0.22 -9.10 4.28
N PRO A 18 0.48 -8.53 3.28
CA PRO A 18 -0.09 -8.41 1.94
C PRO A 18 -0.34 -9.80 1.34
N ASP A 19 -1.38 -9.94 0.52
CA ASP A 19 -1.53 -11.09 -0.37
C ASP A 19 -0.55 -10.94 -1.55
N ASP A 20 0.66 -11.45 -1.37
CA ASP A 20 1.75 -11.34 -2.34
C ASP A 20 2.23 -12.74 -2.76
N THR A 21 1.68 -13.23 -3.86
CA THR A 21 2.00 -14.55 -4.41
C THR A 21 2.48 -14.43 -5.86
N GLN A 22 3.06 -15.51 -6.41
CA GLN A 22 3.50 -15.51 -7.81
C GLN A 22 2.33 -15.31 -8.79
N ASP A 23 1.15 -15.85 -8.46
CA ASP A 23 -0.05 -15.77 -9.29
C ASP A 23 -0.85 -14.47 -9.04
N ASN A 24 -0.73 -13.89 -7.84
CA ASN A 24 -1.33 -12.63 -7.44
C ASN A 24 -0.28 -11.73 -6.75
N PRO A 25 0.55 -11.00 -7.51
CA PRO A 25 1.61 -10.17 -6.93
C PRO A 25 1.05 -8.89 -6.32
N PHE A 26 1.55 -8.53 -5.15
CA PHE A 26 1.17 -7.29 -4.48
C PHE A 26 1.97 -6.09 -5.03
N TRP A 27 1.28 -5.02 -5.40
CA TRP A 27 1.90 -3.81 -5.92
C TRP A 27 2.19 -2.81 -4.79
N TYR A 28 3.43 -2.81 -4.31
CA TYR A 28 3.85 -1.83 -3.29
C TYR A 28 3.92 -0.42 -3.87
N MET A 29 3.02 0.45 -3.40
CA MET A 29 2.92 1.83 -3.88
C MET A 29 3.50 2.81 -2.87
N PHE A 30 4.43 3.63 -3.34
CA PHE A 30 5.03 4.70 -2.55
C PHE A 30 4.84 6.03 -3.26
N LYS A 31 4.50 7.08 -2.50
CA LYS A 31 4.71 8.44 -2.96
C LYS A 31 6.18 8.77 -2.81
N VAL A 32 6.70 9.40 -3.85
CA VAL A 32 8.08 9.83 -3.93
C VAL A 32 8.11 11.33 -4.19
N GLN A 33 9.02 12.01 -3.53
CA GLN A 33 9.32 13.40 -3.79
C GLN A 33 10.57 13.50 -4.66
N SER A 34 10.46 14.29 -5.73
CA SER A 34 11.51 14.51 -6.72
C SER A 34 11.43 15.93 -7.27
N SER A 35 12.52 16.42 -7.86
CA SER A 35 12.57 17.75 -8.45
C SER A 35 12.16 17.70 -9.92
N ILE A 36 11.19 18.55 -10.29
CA ILE A 36 10.77 18.71 -11.68
C ILE A 36 11.67 19.76 -12.35
N LYS A 37 12.27 19.42 -13.49
CA LYS A 37 13.21 20.34 -14.18
C LYS A 37 12.52 21.41 -15.00
N ALA A 38 11.31 21.13 -15.50
CA ALA A 38 10.53 22.03 -16.34
C ALA A 38 9.03 21.74 -16.18
N ALA A 39 8.18 22.75 -16.41
CA ALA A 39 6.73 22.58 -16.35
C ALA A 39 6.24 21.48 -17.32
N PRO A 40 5.15 20.77 -16.99
CA PRO A 40 4.58 19.75 -17.87
C PRO A 40 4.19 20.33 -19.24
N LEU A 41 4.43 19.54 -20.30
CA LEU A 41 4.03 19.85 -21.67
C LEU A 41 2.75 19.10 -22.04
N ALA A 42 1.87 19.75 -22.80
CA ALA A 42 0.65 19.13 -23.30
C ALA A 42 0.94 18.17 -24.46
N TYR A 43 0.20 17.06 -24.52
CA TYR A 43 0.23 16.17 -25.68
C TYR A 43 -0.85 16.58 -26.68
N GLU A 44 -0.44 17.31 -27.71
CA GLU A 44 -1.35 17.74 -28.78
C GLU A 44 -1.65 16.59 -29.76
N GLN A 45 -2.86 16.60 -30.31
CA GLN A 45 -3.25 15.63 -31.35
C GLN A 45 -2.38 15.81 -32.61
N SER A 46 -1.86 14.72 -33.15
CA SER A 46 -1.17 14.72 -34.45
C SER A 46 -1.45 13.46 -35.25
N GLU A 47 -1.43 13.59 -36.57
CA GLU A 47 -1.50 12.46 -37.50
C GLU A 47 -0.29 12.48 -38.45
N PRO A 48 0.61 11.49 -38.38
CA PRO A 48 0.63 10.36 -37.44
C PRO A 48 0.92 10.80 -35.99
N PRO A 49 0.63 9.96 -34.97
CA PRO A 49 1.05 10.21 -33.60
C PRO A 49 2.57 10.33 -33.50
N LYS A 50 3.04 11.27 -32.67
CA LYS A 50 4.47 11.55 -32.49
C LYS A 50 4.86 11.39 -31.03
N ALA A 51 6.02 10.79 -30.76
CA ALA A 51 6.57 10.77 -29.41
C ALA A 51 6.72 12.20 -28.89
N HIS A 52 6.22 12.46 -27.68
CA HIS A 52 6.27 13.77 -27.05
C HIS A 52 6.75 13.64 -25.60
N LYS A 53 7.67 14.52 -25.20
CA LYS A 53 8.12 14.59 -23.82
C LYS A 53 7.07 15.35 -23.01
N ILE A 54 6.47 14.70 -22.01
CA ILE A 54 5.45 15.33 -21.14
C ILE A 54 6.09 16.00 -19.92
N ILE A 55 7.05 15.33 -19.27
CA ILE A 55 7.70 15.83 -18.06
C ILE A 55 9.14 15.34 -17.99
N GLU A 56 10.02 16.14 -17.39
CA GLU A 56 11.39 15.75 -17.06
C GLU A 56 11.63 16.02 -15.58
N PHE A 57 12.09 14.99 -14.86
CA PHE A 57 12.34 15.04 -13.42
C PHE A 57 13.73 14.49 -13.11
N ASP A 58 14.35 14.97 -12.04
CA ASP A 58 15.66 14.51 -11.55
C ASP A 58 15.48 13.70 -10.26
N CYS A 59 15.77 12.40 -10.35
CA CYS A 59 15.63 11.46 -9.23
C CYS A 59 16.84 11.40 -8.30
N ARG A 60 17.85 12.23 -8.47
CA ARG A 60 18.99 12.27 -7.53
C ARG A 60 18.50 12.80 -6.18
N GLY A 61 18.58 11.93 -5.15
CA GLY A 61 18.09 12.25 -3.81
C GLY A 61 16.60 12.00 -3.60
N LEU A 62 15.96 11.15 -4.41
CA LEU A 62 14.56 10.76 -4.23
C LEU A 62 14.27 10.35 -2.77
N GLU A 63 13.18 10.90 -2.24
CA GLU A 63 12.70 10.61 -0.90
C GLU A 63 11.35 9.93 -0.98
N PHE A 64 11.21 8.80 -0.30
CA PHE A 64 9.90 8.19 -0.09
C PHE A 64 9.17 8.98 0.99
N THR A 65 7.97 9.46 0.67
CA THR A 65 7.20 10.33 1.56
C THR A 65 5.98 9.64 2.15
N GLU A 66 5.45 8.62 1.48
CA GLU A 66 4.23 7.94 1.90
C GLU A 66 4.20 6.52 1.32
N PHE A 67 3.62 5.58 2.07
CA PHE A 67 3.25 4.26 1.57
C PHE A 67 1.73 4.19 1.47
N LYS A 68 1.25 3.65 0.36
CA LYS A 68 -0.18 3.44 0.09
C LYS A 68 -0.45 1.94 0.22
N PRO A 69 -1.14 1.48 1.27
CA PRO A 69 -1.39 0.06 1.53
C PRO A 69 -2.50 -0.53 0.63
N GLU A 70 -2.82 0.13 -0.49
CA GLU A 70 -3.88 -0.29 -1.41
C GLU A 70 -3.55 -1.68 -1.98
N GLY A 71 -4.56 -2.55 -2.02
CA GLY A 71 -4.41 -3.97 -2.36
C GLY A 71 -5.00 -4.84 -1.27
N GLU A 72 -5.01 -6.16 -1.51
CA GLU A 72 -5.62 -7.11 -0.59
C GLU A 72 -4.61 -7.57 0.47
N TRP A 73 -5.05 -7.54 1.72
CA TRP A 73 -4.30 -8.07 2.86
C TRP A 73 -4.95 -9.34 3.39
N LEU A 74 -4.14 -10.12 4.09
CA LEU A 74 -4.51 -11.37 4.73
C LEU A 74 -4.30 -11.25 6.23
N ALA A 75 -5.21 -11.84 7.01
CA ALA A 75 -5.05 -12.06 8.44
C ALA A 75 -5.70 -13.38 8.85
N GLU A 76 -5.47 -13.78 10.10
CA GLU A 76 -5.99 -15.03 10.66
C GLU A 76 -6.59 -14.78 12.03
N GLY A 77 -7.74 -15.36 12.32
CA GLY A 77 -8.32 -15.36 13.66
C GLY A 77 -7.40 -16.08 14.64
N ILE A 78 -7.10 -15.45 15.78
CA ILE A 78 -6.12 -15.95 16.75
C ILE A 78 -6.50 -17.34 17.27
N ASP A 79 -7.76 -17.53 17.67
CA ASP A 79 -8.22 -18.75 18.34
C ASP A 79 -8.91 -19.73 17.37
N SER A 80 -9.53 -19.21 16.32
CA SER A 80 -10.32 -20.00 15.36
C SER A 80 -9.51 -20.50 14.15
N GLY A 81 -8.41 -19.84 13.83
CA GLY A 81 -7.71 -19.98 12.55
C GLY A 81 -8.53 -19.57 11.33
N THR A 82 -9.65 -18.85 11.51
CA THR A 82 -10.45 -18.27 10.41
C THR A 82 -9.55 -17.43 9.51
N LYS A 83 -9.63 -17.63 8.20
CA LYS A 83 -8.82 -16.88 7.23
C LYS A 83 -9.61 -15.66 6.78
N PHE A 84 -9.05 -14.49 7.03
CA PHE A 84 -9.56 -13.23 6.51
C PHE A 84 -8.76 -12.87 5.26
N THR A 85 -9.48 -12.67 4.16
CA THR A 85 -8.93 -12.36 2.83
C THR A 85 -9.55 -11.07 2.33
N ALA A 86 -8.92 -10.40 1.35
CA ALA A 86 -9.40 -9.13 0.81
C ALA A 86 -9.60 -8.04 1.88
N ILE A 87 -8.72 -8.02 2.89
CA ILE A 87 -8.68 -6.94 3.89
C ILE A 87 -8.18 -5.68 3.19
N ASP A 88 -8.98 -4.61 3.25
CA ASP A 88 -8.61 -3.27 2.78
C ASP A 88 -8.15 -2.41 3.97
N LEU A 89 -6.95 -1.84 3.87
CA LEU A 89 -6.35 -0.99 4.89
C LEU A 89 -6.19 0.47 4.44
N ALA A 90 -6.79 0.86 3.30
CA ALA A 90 -6.66 2.20 2.73
C ALA A 90 -7.16 3.31 3.67
N ASP A 91 -8.20 3.02 4.45
CA ASP A 91 -8.80 3.96 5.41
C ASP A 91 -8.10 3.95 6.79
N GLY A 92 -7.07 3.12 6.97
CA GLY A 92 -6.31 3.02 8.21
C GLY A 92 -6.97 2.18 9.31
N GLU A 93 -8.12 1.57 9.02
CA GLU A 93 -8.82 0.65 9.90
C GLU A 93 -9.62 -0.41 9.13
N TRP A 94 -9.87 -1.54 9.77
CA TRP A 94 -10.66 -2.65 9.25
C TRP A 94 -11.36 -3.39 10.39
N PHE A 95 -12.57 -3.88 10.13
CA PHE A 95 -13.42 -4.57 11.09
C PHE A 95 -14.15 -5.72 10.41
N ASP A 96 -14.30 -6.82 11.14
CA ASP A 96 -15.09 -7.98 10.71
C ASP A 96 -15.53 -8.79 11.93
N TYR A 97 -16.17 -9.94 11.71
CA TYR A 97 -16.64 -10.83 12.75
C TYR A 97 -16.16 -12.26 12.52
N ASP A 98 -15.55 -12.86 13.53
CA ASP A 98 -15.12 -14.26 13.47
C ASP A 98 -16.26 -15.18 13.93
N GLU A 99 -17.05 -15.67 12.98
CA GLU A 99 -18.18 -16.57 13.26
C GLU A 99 -17.80 -17.84 14.02
N LYS A 100 -16.55 -18.31 13.89
CA LYS A 100 -16.11 -19.52 14.60
C LYS A 100 -15.74 -19.25 16.05
N ALA A 101 -15.20 -18.06 16.34
CA ALA A 101 -14.90 -17.62 17.70
C ALA A 101 -16.12 -17.00 18.39
N GLY A 102 -17.07 -16.46 17.62
CA GLY A 102 -18.20 -15.69 18.13
C GLY A 102 -17.78 -14.32 18.67
N GLU A 103 -16.75 -13.71 18.08
CA GLU A 103 -16.14 -12.46 18.54
C GLU A 103 -15.87 -11.49 17.38
N GLU A 104 -15.86 -10.18 17.68
CA GLU A 104 -15.46 -9.15 16.73
C GLU A 104 -13.95 -9.12 16.54
N VAL A 105 -13.50 -8.89 15.31
CA VAL A 105 -12.10 -8.72 14.97
C VAL A 105 -11.85 -7.35 14.35
N SER A 106 -10.66 -6.78 14.58
CA SER A 106 -10.31 -5.49 13.98
C SER A 106 -8.82 -5.21 13.90
N ILE A 107 -8.47 -4.31 12.99
CA ILE A 107 -7.15 -3.68 12.83
C ILE A 107 -7.40 -2.18 12.80
N LYS A 108 -6.80 -1.40 13.70
CA LYS A 108 -7.06 0.05 13.82
C LYS A 108 -5.79 0.85 14.02
N ASP A 109 -5.92 2.17 13.93
CA ASP A 109 -4.86 3.14 14.19
C ASP A 109 -3.57 2.79 13.43
N ILE A 110 -3.73 2.40 12.16
CA ILE A 110 -2.62 1.95 11.33
C ILE A 110 -1.71 3.13 11.03
N VAL A 111 -0.44 2.98 11.40
CA VAL A 111 0.63 3.92 11.11
C VAL A 111 1.70 3.21 10.28
N TRP A 112 1.92 3.73 9.08
CA TRP A 112 3.01 3.31 8.19
C TRP A 112 4.19 4.27 8.34
N GLU A 113 5.37 3.72 8.55
CA GLU A 113 6.59 4.49 8.70
C GLU A 113 7.67 4.01 7.74
N ILE A 114 8.23 4.93 6.96
CA ILE A 114 9.35 4.66 6.05
C ILE A 114 10.61 5.21 6.70
N ARG A 115 11.56 4.33 6.99
CA ARG A 115 12.84 4.68 7.64
C ARG A 115 14.01 4.46 6.69
N ARG A 116 14.97 5.38 6.73
CA ARG A 116 16.31 5.14 6.18
C ARG A 116 17.08 4.26 7.18
N ALA A 117 17.64 3.16 6.68
CA ALA A 117 18.59 2.29 7.36
C ALA A 117 20.01 2.60 6.92
#